data_AF-A0A1G9YTV1-F1
#
_entry.id   AF-A0A1G9YTV1-F1
#
_cell.length_a   1.000
_cell.length_b   1.000
_cell.length_c   1.000
_cell.angle_alpha   90.00
_cell.angle_beta   90.00
_cell.angle_gamma   90.00
#
_symmetry.space_group_name_H-M   'P 1'
#
loop_
_entity.id
_entity.type
_entity.pdbx_description
1 polymer ?
#
loop_
_entity_poly.entity_id
_entity_poly.type
_entity_poly.pdbx_seq_one_letter_code
_entity_poly.pdbx_strand_id
1 'polypeptide(L)'
;MIHFVLHDAKDTVAVVVVEGVKAGTAMTGWIMDEDRMINVQAQQDIPIGHKVALKDMAVGDTVLKYGIDMGKVVANIKAGQHAHVHNIKTKRW
;
A
#
# COMPACT_ATOMS: atom_id res chain seq x y z
N MET A 1 -8.75 -12.65 9.58
CA MET A 1 -8.72 -12.62 8.10
C MET A 1 -7.62 -11.66 7.67
N ILE A 2 -6.80 -12.04 6.69
CA ILE A 2 -5.75 -11.18 6.13
C ILE A 2 -6.38 -10.40 4.96
N HIS A 3 -6.26 -9.07 4.99
CA HIS A 3 -6.82 -8.16 3.99
C HIS A 3 -5.77 -7.71 2.98
N PHE A 4 -4.51 -7.57 3.39
CA PHE A 4 -3.40 -7.21 2.52
C PHE A 4 -2.11 -7.92 2.92
N VAL A 5 -1.17 -8.01 1.98
CA VAL A 5 0.15 -8.62 2.18
C VAL A 5 1.26 -7.71 1.68
N LEU A 6 2.39 -7.74 2.38
CA LEU A 6 3.66 -7.11 2.02
C LEU A 6 4.80 -8.08 2.31
N HIS A 7 5.91 -7.95 1.59
CA HIS A 7 7.04 -8.88 1.77
C HIS A 7 7.94 -8.39 2.90
N ASP A 8 8.42 -7.16 2.79
CA ASP A 8 9.38 -6.55 3.72
C ASP A 8 8.72 -5.41 4.51
N ALA A 9 9.07 -5.23 5.78
CA ALA A 9 8.53 -4.16 6.63
C ALA A 9 8.86 -2.73 6.15
N LYS A 10 9.82 -2.58 5.23
CA LYS A 10 10.19 -1.32 4.57
C LYS A 10 9.35 -1.03 3.33
N ASP A 11 8.53 -1.98 2.87
CA ASP A 11 7.58 -1.72 1.80
C ASP A 11 6.68 -0.55 2.21
N THR A 12 6.51 0.39 1.29
CA THR A 12 5.65 1.57 1.50
C THR A 12 4.21 1.33 1.09
N VAL A 13 3.97 0.23 0.38
CA VAL A 13 2.69 -0.18 -0.17
C VAL A 13 2.51 -1.69 -0.02
N ALA A 14 1.29 -2.12 0.28
CA ALA A 14 0.91 -3.53 0.34
C ALA A 14 -0.17 -3.85 -0.70
N VAL A 15 -0.33 -5.12 -1.07
CA VAL A 15 -1.38 -5.57 -2.01
C VAL A 15 -2.60 -6.04 -1.24
N VAL A 16 -3.77 -5.52 -1.57
CA VAL A 16 -5.05 -6.01 -1.05
C VAL A 16 -5.39 -7.36 -1.67
N VAL A 17 -5.74 -8.35 -0.84
CA VAL A 17 -5.97 -9.76 -1.25
C VAL A 17 -7.41 -10.22 -1.01
N VAL A 18 -8.30 -9.31 -0.64
CA VAL A 18 -9.74 -9.57 -0.45
C VAL A 18 -10.57 -8.56 -1.23
N GLU A 19 -11.79 -8.95 -1.58
CA GLU A 19 -12.77 -8.02 -2.15
C GLU A 19 -13.45 -7.20 -1.06
N GLY A 20 -14.14 -6.12 -1.47
CA GLY A 20 -15.05 -5.40 -0.57
C GLY A 20 -14.39 -4.48 0.47
N VAL A 21 -13.10 -4.14 0.32
CA VAL A 21 -12.48 -3.11 1.16
C VAL A 21 -13.12 -1.76 0.84
N LYS A 22 -13.78 -1.17 1.86
CA LYS A 22 -14.43 0.14 1.79
C LYS A 22 -13.69 1.16 2.63
N ALA A 23 -13.93 2.44 2.38
CA ALA A 23 -13.49 3.48 3.30
C ALA A 23 -13.97 3.18 4.75
N GLY A 24 -13.06 3.31 5.71
CA GLY A 24 -13.29 3.02 7.13
C GLY A 24 -13.00 1.57 7.54
N THR A 25 -12.83 0.63 6.60
CA THR A 25 -12.50 -0.78 6.93
C THR A 25 -11.21 -0.86 7.75
N ALA A 26 -11.28 -1.46 8.93
CA ALA A 26 -10.10 -1.84 9.70
C ALA A 26 -9.46 -3.06 9.05
N MET A 27 -8.30 -2.89 8.43
CA MET A 27 -7.61 -3.94 7.71
C MET A 27 -6.47 -4.50 8.55
N THR A 28 -6.39 -5.82 8.60
CA THR A 28 -5.24 -6.55 9.11
C THR A 28 -4.42 -7.04 7.92
N GLY A 29 -3.11 -6.79 7.94
CA GLY A 29 -2.18 -7.32 6.94
C GLY A 29 -1.03 -8.10 7.54
N TRP A 30 -0.35 -8.86 6.68
CA TRP A 30 0.72 -9.78 7.06
C TRP A 30 2.03 -9.40 6.36
N ILE A 31 3.07 -9.18 7.17
CA ILE A 31 4.46 -9.02 6.75
C ILE A 31 5.05 -10.41 6.63
N MET A 32 5.25 -10.86 5.40
CA MET A 32 5.62 -12.25 5.12
C MET A 32 7.01 -12.61 5.66
N ASP A 33 8.00 -11.72 5.50
CA ASP A 33 9.39 -12.01 5.90
C ASP A 33 9.59 -12.05 7.42
N GLU A 34 8.66 -11.45 8.19
CA GLU A 34 8.74 -11.36 9.65
C GLU A 34 7.69 -12.21 10.36
N ASP A 35 6.83 -12.89 9.60
CA ASP A 35 5.62 -13.57 10.11
C ASP A 35 4.82 -12.71 11.10
N ARG A 36 4.64 -11.42 10.77
CA ARG A 36 4.08 -10.42 11.68
C ARG A 36 2.82 -9.77 11.12
N MET A 37 1.84 -9.54 11.99
CA MET A 37 0.59 -8.87 11.64
C MET A 37 0.66 -7.37 11.95
N ILE A 38 0.09 -6.56 11.06
CA ILE A 38 -0.08 -5.10 11.25
C ILE A 38 -1.51 -4.67 10.93
N ASN A 39 -1.92 -3.51 11.45
CA ASN A 39 -3.24 -2.94 11.20
C ASN A 39 -3.12 -1.60 10.46
N VAL A 40 -4.00 -1.41 9.47
CA VAL A 40 -4.14 -0.16 8.71
C VAL A 40 -5.63 0.10 8.52
N GLN A 41 -6.07 1.34 8.72
CA GLN A 41 -7.44 1.72 8.40
C GLN A 41 -7.54 2.18 6.94
N ALA A 42 -8.42 1.58 6.16
CA ALA A 42 -8.69 2.03 4.80
C ALA A 42 -9.33 3.42 4.83
N GLN A 43 -8.79 4.36 4.05
CA GLN A 43 -9.36 5.71 3.91
C GLN A 43 -10.24 5.86 2.66
N GLN A 44 -10.19 4.86 1.78
CA GLN A 44 -10.87 4.83 0.49
C GLN A 44 -11.30 3.39 0.18
N ASP A 45 -12.18 3.23 -0.79
CA ASP A 45 -12.43 1.93 -1.40
C ASP A 45 -11.16 1.47 -2.13
N ILE A 46 -10.73 0.22 -1.88
CA ILE A 46 -9.53 -0.34 -2.50
C ILE A 46 -9.90 -1.68 -3.15
N PRO A 47 -9.79 -1.81 -4.48
CA PRO A 47 -10.06 -3.07 -5.15
C PRO A 47 -9.08 -4.18 -4.74
N ILE A 48 -9.51 -5.43 -4.87
CA ILE A 48 -8.61 -6.58 -4.78
C ILE A 48 -7.48 -6.47 -5.83
N GLY A 49 -6.27 -6.87 -5.46
CA GLY A 49 -5.07 -6.77 -6.30
C GLY A 49 -4.46 -5.37 -6.39
N HIS A 50 -5.17 -4.34 -5.93
CA HIS A 50 -4.64 -2.98 -5.87
C HIS A 50 -3.81 -2.76 -4.60
N LYS A 51 -3.11 -1.63 -4.55
CA LYS A 51 -2.20 -1.34 -3.44
C LYS A 51 -2.82 -0.37 -2.43
N VAL A 52 -2.57 -0.63 -1.15
CA VAL A 52 -2.79 0.32 -0.06
C VAL A 52 -1.46 0.93 0.38
N ALA A 53 -1.44 2.24 0.65
CA ALA A 53 -0.29 2.91 1.26
C ALA A 53 -0.15 2.56 2.75
N LEU A 54 1.06 2.23 3.19
CA LEU A 54 1.36 1.85 4.57
C LEU A 54 1.84 3.02 5.44
N LYS A 55 2.15 4.15 4.80
CA LYS A 55 2.56 5.40 5.45
C LYS A 55 2.12 6.59 4.61
N ASP A 56 2.18 7.78 5.21
CA ASP A 56 2.06 9.03 4.48
C ASP A 56 3.25 9.21 3.53
N MET A 57 2.98 9.65 2.30
CA MET A 57 3.97 9.95 1.28
C MET A 57 3.62 11.25 0.56
N ALA A 58 4.59 12.16 0.48
CA ALA A 58 4.49 13.42 -0.23
C ALA A 58 4.86 13.27 -1.72
N VAL A 59 4.46 14.24 -2.54
CA VAL A 59 4.92 14.30 -3.95
C VAL A 59 6.45 14.27 -4.02
N GLY A 60 6.98 13.39 -4.85
CA GLY A 60 8.41 13.16 -5.02
C GLY A 60 8.96 11.99 -4.21
N ASP A 61 8.26 11.53 -3.16
CA ASP A 61 8.69 10.39 -2.36
C ASP A 61 8.79 9.11 -3.20
N THR A 62 9.76 8.27 -2.85
CA THR A 62 9.94 6.95 -3.46
C THR A 62 8.91 5.96 -2.94
N VAL A 63 8.30 5.22 -3.86
CA VAL A 63 7.45 4.07 -3.54
C VAL A 63 8.32 2.81 -3.56
N LEU A 64 8.47 2.18 -2.41
CA LEU A 64 9.19 0.91 -2.24
C LEU A 64 8.23 -0.26 -2.18
N LYS A 65 8.57 -1.33 -2.89
CA LYS A 65 7.96 -2.65 -2.77
C LYS A 65 8.99 -3.72 -3.12
N TYR A 66 9.06 -4.82 -2.37
CA TYR A 66 10.05 -5.88 -2.53
C TYR A 66 11.49 -5.39 -2.38
N GLY A 67 11.71 -4.34 -1.59
CA GLY A 67 13.01 -3.64 -1.51
C GLY A 67 13.41 -2.89 -2.79
N ILE A 68 12.53 -2.81 -3.79
CA ILE A 68 12.78 -2.13 -5.07
C ILE A 68 12.06 -0.79 -5.12
N ASP A 69 12.75 0.22 -5.66
CA ASP A 69 12.15 1.48 -6.08
C ASP A 69 11.21 1.26 -7.27
N MET A 70 9.90 1.26 -7.00
CA MET A 70 8.88 1.08 -8.02
C MET A 70 8.61 2.36 -8.82
N GLY A 71 8.97 3.53 -8.28
CA GLY A 71 8.50 4.80 -8.81
C GLY A 71 8.45 5.91 -7.78
N LYS A 72 7.81 7.00 -8.19
CA LYS A 72 7.63 8.20 -7.38
C LYS A 72 6.16 8.56 -7.20
N VAL A 73 5.87 9.16 -6.06
CA VAL A 73 4.57 9.76 -5.77
C VAL A 73 4.40 11.04 -6.58
N VAL A 74 3.25 11.20 -7.23
CA VAL A 74 2.89 12.36 -8.07
C VAL A 74 1.68 13.14 -7.54
N ALA A 75 1.00 12.61 -6.51
CA ALA A 75 0.01 13.30 -5.70
C ALA A 75 0.10 12.74 -4.27
N ASN A 76 -0.06 13.58 -3.25
CA ASN A 76 0.07 13.14 -1.84
C ASN A 76 -0.80 11.91 -1.56
N ILE A 77 -0.24 10.95 -0.80
CA ILE A 77 -0.90 9.71 -0.41
C ILE A 77 -0.83 9.59 1.11
N LYS A 78 -1.97 9.37 1.77
CA LYS A 78 -2.02 9.08 3.21
C LYS A 78 -1.99 7.57 3.47
N ALA A 79 -1.49 7.18 4.64
CA ALA A 79 -1.60 5.80 5.09
C ALA A 79 -3.06 5.32 5.01
N GLY A 80 -3.28 4.15 4.43
CA GLY A 80 -4.63 3.60 4.20
C GLY A 80 -5.31 4.03 2.91
N GLN A 81 -4.70 4.90 2.08
CA GLN A 81 -5.26 5.29 0.79
C GLN A 81 -4.89 4.33 -0.35
N HIS A 82 -5.65 4.39 -1.43
CA HIS A 82 -5.44 3.62 -2.65
C HIS A 82 -4.21 4.13 -3.41
N ALA A 83 -3.13 3.34 -3.43
CA ALA A 83 -1.87 3.63 -4.10
C ALA A 83 -1.88 3.06 -5.53
N HIS A 84 -2.04 3.90 -6.55
CA HIS A 84 -2.20 3.46 -7.94
C HIS A 84 -1.70 4.50 -8.96
N VAL A 85 -1.96 4.27 -10.25
CA VAL A 85 -1.48 5.10 -11.36
C VAL A 85 -1.87 6.59 -11.29
N HIS A 86 -2.91 6.95 -10.53
CA HIS A 86 -3.34 8.34 -10.39
C HIS A 86 -2.46 9.13 -9.41
N ASN A 87 -1.78 8.47 -8.48
CA ASN A 87 -0.90 9.09 -7.48
C ASN A 87 0.54 8.55 -7.49
N ILE A 88 0.85 7.54 -8.31
CA ILE A 88 2.18 6.97 -8.49
C ILE A 88 2.52 6.90 -9.98
N LYS A 89 3.73 7.32 -10.35
CA LYS A 89 4.32 7.04 -11.66
C LYS A 89 5.57 6.17 -11.49
N THR A 90 5.66 5.12 -12.30
CA THR A 90 6.88 4.32 -12.36
C THR A 90 8.03 5.16 -12.91
N LYS A 91 9.23 4.96 -12.37
CA LYS A 91 10.44 5.48 -12.97
C LYS A 91 10.70 4.61 -14.21
N ARG A 92 10.23 5.06 -15.38
CA ARG A 92 10.60 4.43 -16.66
C ARG A 92 12.10 4.65 -16.87
N TRP A 93 12.79 3.62 -17.34
CA TRP A 93 14.05 3.74 -18.06
C TRP A 93 13.84 4.56 -19.34
#